data_AF-A0A4Y4KA84-F1
#
_entry.id   AF-A0A4Y4KA84-F1
#
_cell.length_a   1.000
_cell.length_b   1.000
_cell.length_c   1.000
_cell.angle_alpha   90.00
_cell.angle_beta   90.00
_cell.angle_gamma   90.00
#
_symmetry.space_group_name_H-M   'P 1'
#
loop_
_entity.id
_entity.type
_entity.pdbx_description
1 polymer ?
#
loop_
_entity_poly.entity_id
_entity_poly.type
_entity_poly.pdbx_seq_one_letter_code
_entity_poly.pdbx_strand_id
1 'polypeptide(L)'
;MTDDRIIHRIREQDAAGELPLPAPPEAVAELEAAVGHPMPPLLKRSYLEVADGGFGHWGEALSLTDTTYSFSDSRRLLEEYLGWRERPNYPPSVVPLLAWGCAIWSLVDYSTP
;
A
#
# COMPACT_ATOMS: atom_id res chain seq x y z
N MET A 1 -13.65 -14.43 8.65
CA MET A 1 -12.20 -14.64 8.47
C MET A 1 -11.52 -13.55 9.27
N THR A 2 -10.69 -13.88 10.25
CA THR A 2 -10.10 -12.88 11.17
C THR A 2 -8.85 -12.26 10.55
N ASP A 3 -8.60 -10.99 10.80
CA ASP A 3 -7.42 -10.25 10.32
C ASP A 3 -6.10 -10.96 10.64
N ASP A 4 -5.99 -11.56 11.83
CA ASP A 4 -4.78 -12.31 12.22
C ASP A 4 -4.51 -13.50 11.30
N ARG A 5 -5.56 -14.15 10.80
CA ARG A 5 -5.41 -15.26 9.84
C ARG A 5 -4.97 -14.75 8.47
N ILE A 6 -5.36 -13.53 8.10
CA ILE A 6 -4.93 -12.89 6.86
C ILE A 6 -3.45 -12.54 6.95
N ILE A 7 -3.06 -11.83 8.01
CA ILE A 7 -1.66 -11.44 8.26
C ILE A 7 -0.75 -12.67 8.32
N HIS A 8 -1.17 -13.73 9.01
CA HIS A 8 -0.40 -14.97 9.07
C HIS A 8 -0.22 -15.60 7.70
N ARG A 9 -1.31 -15.70 6.90
CA ARG A 9 -1.24 -16.27 5.55
C ARG A 9 -0.33 -15.45 4.63
N ILE A 10 -0.35 -14.12 4.69
CA ILE A 10 0.51 -13.29 3.84
C ILE A 10 1.99 -13.59 4.14
N ARG A 11 2.35 -13.71 5.43
CA ARG A 11 3.71 -14.10 5.85
C ARG A 11 4.09 -15.51 5.39
N GLU A 12 3.17 -16.49 5.46
CA GLU A 12 3.43 -17.85 4.97
C GLU A 12 3.61 -17.90 3.45
N GLN A 13 2.98 -17.00 2.72
CA GLN A 13 3.06 -16.93 1.26
C GLN A 13 4.38 -16.32 0.77
N ASP A 14 5.10 -15.59 1.63
CA ASP A 14 6.48 -15.16 1.40
C ASP A 14 7.48 -16.29 1.70
N ALA A 15 7.29 -17.43 1.03
CA ALA A 15 8.12 -18.61 1.22
C ALA A 15 9.58 -18.41 0.77
N ALA A 16 9.86 -17.35 0.01
CA ALA A 16 11.18 -17.01 -0.50
C ALA A 16 11.95 -15.99 0.37
N GLY A 17 11.27 -15.32 1.32
CA GLY A 17 11.87 -14.26 2.14
C GLY A 17 12.25 -13.02 1.33
N GLU A 18 11.46 -12.72 0.29
CA GLU A 18 11.71 -11.64 -0.66
C GLU A 18 10.97 -10.36 -0.29
N LEU A 19 10.07 -10.41 0.70
CA LEU A 19 9.37 -9.22 1.15
C LEU A 19 10.33 -8.23 1.84
N PRO A 20 10.14 -6.93 1.60
CA PRO A 20 10.88 -5.90 2.32
C PRO A 20 10.55 -5.94 3.81
N LEU A 21 11.42 -5.33 4.61
CA LEU A 21 11.14 -5.15 6.03
C LEU A 21 9.83 -4.37 6.23
N PRO A 22 9.09 -4.60 7.33
CA PRO A 22 7.89 -3.85 7.64
C PRO A 22 8.14 -2.33 7.65
N ALA A 23 7.12 -1.58 7.22
CA ALA A 23 7.18 -0.14 7.16
C ALA A 23 7.32 0.47 8.54
N PRO A 24 8.09 1.55 8.69
CA PRO A 24 8.17 2.25 9.94
C PRO A 24 6.86 3.04 10.20
N PRO A 25 6.38 3.14 11.46
CA PRO A 25 5.10 3.79 11.77
C PRO A 25 4.97 5.24 11.29
N GLU A 26 6.09 5.97 11.22
CA GLU A 26 6.15 7.34 10.71
C GLU A 26 5.75 7.44 9.23
N ALA A 27 6.07 6.43 8.40
CA ALA A 27 5.72 6.44 6.98
C ALA A 27 4.21 6.25 6.78
N VAL A 28 3.58 5.43 7.63
CA VAL A 28 2.12 5.30 7.66
C VAL A 28 1.49 6.62 8.12
N ALA A 29 2.03 7.24 9.17
CA ALA A 29 1.52 8.51 9.68
C ALA A 29 1.64 9.66 8.67
N GLU A 30 2.73 9.71 7.90
CA GLU A 30 2.93 10.67 6.81
C GLU A 30 1.83 10.52 5.74
N LEU A 31 1.55 9.29 5.31
CA LEU A 31 0.50 9.03 4.34
C LEU A 31 -0.89 9.35 4.90
N GLU A 32 -1.21 8.91 6.11
CA GLU A 32 -2.49 9.23 6.77
C GLU A 32 -2.71 10.75 6.89
N ALA A 33 -1.65 11.50 7.21
CA ALA A 33 -1.70 12.97 7.27
C ALA A 33 -1.96 13.60 5.90
N ALA A 34 -1.35 13.07 4.83
CA ALA A 34 -1.57 13.56 3.47
C ALA A 34 -2.95 13.20 2.91
N VAL A 35 -3.50 12.04 3.30
CA VAL A 35 -4.83 11.57 2.91
C VAL A 35 -5.93 12.26 3.72
N GLY A 36 -5.65 12.62 4.97
CA GLY A 36 -6.63 13.18 5.91
C GLY A 36 -7.59 12.14 6.49
N HIS A 37 -7.34 10.85 6.24
CA HIS A 37 -8.11 9.72 6.76
C HIS A 37 -7.15 8.63 7.27
N PRO A 38 -7.54 7.86 8.31
CA PRO A 38 -6.74 6.74 8.77
C PRO A 38 -6.66 5.65 7.70
N MET A 39 -5.52 4.98 7.62
CA MET A 39 -5.35 3.81 6.77
C MET A 39 -6.25 2.67 7.28
N PRO A 40 -6.96 1.95 6.38
CA PRO A 40 -7.80 0.82 6.78
C PRO A 40 -7.04 -0.16 7.68
N PRO A 41 -7.61 -0.63 8.81
CA PRO A 41 -6.87 -1.35 9.84
C PRO A 41 -6.08 -2.54 9.33
N LEU A 42 -6.69 -3.38 8.47
CA LEU A 42 -6.01 -4.53 7.90
C LEU A 42 -4.83 -4.12 7.01
N LEU A 43 -4.99 -3.06 6.20
CA LEU A 43 -3.93 -2.56 5.34
C LEU A 43 -2.77 -2.00 6.17
N LYS A 44 -3.10 -1.24 7.22
CA LYS A 44 -2.12 -0.71 8.17
C LYS A 44 -1.31 -1.80 8.84
N ARG A 45 -1.98 -2.87 9.29
CA ARG A 45 -1.31 -4.03 9.86
C ARG A 45 -0.44 -4.75 8.84
N SER A 46 -0.86 -4.88 7.59
CA SER A 46 -0.01 -5.45 6.53
C SER A 46 1.29 -4.66 6.37
N TYR A 47 1.24 -3.33 6.32
CA TYR A 47 2.45 -2.51 6.22
C TYR A 47 3.34 -2.60 7.47
N LEU A 48 2.76 -2.52 8.68
CA LEU A 48 3.52 -2.47 9.94
C LEU A 48 4.01 -3.82 10.44
N GLU A 49 3.30 -4.90 10.12
CA GLU A 49 3.60 -6.24 10.65
C GLU A 49 4.16 -7.17 9.59
N VAL A 50 3.89 -6.95 8.30
CA VAL A 50 4.29 -7.87 7.24
C VAL A 50 5.45 -7.31 6.44
N ALA A 51 5.23 -6.22 5.70
CA ALA A 51 6.24 -5.70 4.78
C ALA A 51 5.91 -4.28 4.30
N ASP A 52 6.92 -3.47 4.02
CA ASP A 52 6.76 -2.17 3.38
C ASP A 52 6.45 -2.29 1.88
N GLY A 53 5.25 -2.78 1.59
CA GLY A 53 4.86 -3.16 0.24
C GLY A 53 5.36 -4.54 -0.14
N GLY A 54 5.40 -4.82 -1.44
CA GLY A 54 5.82 -6.09 -2.04
C GLY A 54 4.80 -7.22 -1.90
N PHE A 55 3.87 -7.11 -0.95
CA PHE A 55 2.86 -8.12 -0.72
C PHE A 55 1.78 -8.11 -1.81
N GLY A 56 1.42 -9.31 -2.26
CA GLY A 56 0.41 -9.56 -3.28
C GLY A 56 0.91 -10.51 -4.37
N HIS A 57 0.20 -11.61 -4.61
CA HIS A 57 0.72 -12.72 -5.42
C HIS A 57 0.85 -12.41 -6.92
N TRP A 58 0.04 -11.49 -7.44
CA TRP A 58 -0.05 -11.16 -8.88
C TRP A 58 0.18 -9.67 -9.17
N GLY A 59 0.47 -8.89 -8.13
CA GLY A 59 0.60 -7.45 -8.16
C GLY A 59 1.05 -7.02 -6.78
N GLU A 60 2.10 -6.21 -6.73
CA GLU A 60 2.79 -5.85 -5.50
C GLU A 60 2.27 -4.50 -4.98
N ALA A 61 1.84 -4.44 -3.72
CA ALA A 61 1.38 -3.20 -3.09
C ALA A 61 2.51 -2.19 -2.90
N LEU A 62 2.39 -0.97 -3.42
CA LEU A 62 3.47 0.04 -3.40
C LEU A 62 4.09 0.24 -2.01
N SER A 63 5.40 0.42 -1.97
CA SER A 63 6.14 0.75 -0.74
C SER A 63 5.83 2.17 -0.26
N LEU A 64 5.81 2.37 1.06
CA LEU A 64 5.71 3.68 1.69
C LEU A 64 7.04 4.42 1.70
N THR A 65 8.17 3.69 1.77
CA THR A 65 9.50 4.29 1.96
C THR A 65 10.42 4.24 0.74
N ASP A 66 10.31 3.21 -0.09
CA ASP A 66 11.20 2.96 -1.22
C ASP A 66 10.50 3.23 -2.57
N THR A 67 11.31 3.55 -3.58
CA THR A 67 10.91 3.76 -4.98
C THR A 67 11.32 2.60 -5.89
N THR A 68 12.05 1.60 -5.38
CA THR A 68 12.47 0.44 -6.17
C THR A 68 11.34 -0.58 -6.27
N TYR A 69 10.54 -0.44 -7.33
CA TYR A 69 9.40 -1.30 -7.59
C TYR A 69 9.60 -2.13 -8.87
N SER A 70 9.32 -3.44 -8.81
CA SER A 70 9.69 -4.38 -9.87
C SER A 70 8.79 -4.27 -11.12
N PHE A 71 7.53 -3.85 -10.96
CA PHE A 71 6.52 -3.87 -12.03
C PHE A 71 6.31 -2.53 -12.74
N SER A 72 6.94 -1.43 -12.31
CA SER A 72 6.89 -0.13 -13.01
C SER A 72 7.86 0.89 -12.41
N ASP A 73 8.15 1.98 -13.13
CA ASP A 73 8.79 3.21 -12.61
C ASP A 73 7.89 3.96 -11.59
N SER A 74 7.03 3.23 -10.86
CA SER A 74 6.13 3.80 -9.86
C SER A 74 6.94 4.37 -8.70
N ARG A 75 6.47 5.51 -8.21
CA ARG A 75 7.05 6.17 -7.05
C ARG A 75 6.57 5.51 -5.77
N ARG A 76 7.14 5.91 -4.63
CA ARG A 76 6.59 5.56 -3.31
C ARG A 76 5.12 5.95 -3.23
N LEU A 77 4.36 5.22 -2.43
CA LEU A 77 2.89 5.34 -2.34
C LEU A 77 2.42 6.79 -2.12
N LEU A 78 3.12 7.56 -1.27
CA LEU A 78 2.77 8.96 -1.04
C LEU A 78 2.88 9.82 -2.31
N GLU A 79 3.97 9.66 -3.07
CA GLU A 79 4.19 10.45 -4.28
C GLU A 79 3.21 10.07 -5.39
N GLU A 80 2.88 8.80 -5.50
CA GLU A 80 1.84 8.33 -6.40
C GLU A 80 0.49 8.94 -6.01
N TYR A 81 0.09 8.85 -4.73
CA TYR A 81 -1.13 9.49 -4.24
C TYR A 81 -1.19 10.99 -4.55
N LEU A 82 -0.11 11.74 -4.29
CA LEU A 82 -0.04 13.17 -4.61
C LEU A 82 -0.22 13.45 -6.11
N GLY A 83 0.36 12.63 -6.99
CA GLY A 83 0.15 12.74 -8.44
C GLY A 83 -1.31 12.46 -8.84
N TRP A 84 -1.99 11.53 -8.19
CA TRP A 84 -3.42 11.31 -8.40
C TRP A 84 -4.28 12.47 -7.89
N ARG A 85 -3.88 13.13 -6.79
CA ARG A 85 -4.57 14.29 -6.23
C ARG A 85 -4.59 15.51 -7.14
N GLU A 86 -3.64 15.60 -8.08
CA GLU A 86 -3.63 16.66 -9.10
C GLU A 86 -4.73 16.48 -10.17
N ARG A 87 -5.36 15.29 -10.25
CA ARG A 87 -6.41 15.02 -11.24
C ARG A 87 -7.71 15.75 -10.87
N PRO A 88 -8.41 16.35 -11.85
CA PRO A 88 -9.68 17.03 -11.60
C PRO A 88 -10.69 16.09 -10.92
N ASN A 89 -11.30 16.58 -9.84
CA ASN A 89 -12.35 15.87 -9.08
C ASN A 89 -11.91 14.53 -8.43
N TYR A 90 -10.61 14.31 -8.21
CA TYR A 90 -10.16 13.10 -7.53
C TYR A 90 -10.53 13.11 -6.03
N PRO A 91 -11.20 12.08 -5.49
CA PRO A 91 -11.56 12.01 -4.07
C PRO A 91 -10.31 11.98 -3.18
N PRO A 92 -10.18 12.84 -2.15
CA PRO A 92 -9.01 12.84 -1.26
C PRO A 92 -8.81 11.54 -0.49
N SER A 93 -9.89 10.83 -0.16
CA SER A 93 -9.84 9.60 0.64
C SER A 93 -9.41 8.36 -0.15
N VAL A 94 -9.37 8.44 -1.48
CA VAL A 94 -9.08 7.29 -2.34
C VAL A 94 -7.58 7.28 -2.63
N VAL A 95 -6.93 6.17 -2.32
CA VAL A 95 -5.47 6.01 -2.41
C VAL A 95 -5.14 4.89 -3.40
N PRO A 96 -4.25 5.12 -4.40
CA PRO A 96 -3.80 4.07 -5.30
C PRO A 96 -2.91 3.08 -4.54
N LEU A 97 -3.26 1.79 -4.49
CA LEU A 97 -2.50 0.80 -3.70
C LEU A 97 -1.48 0.05 -4.55
N LEU A 98 -1.90 -0.43 -5.72
CA LEU A 98 -1.05 -1.28 -6.57
C LEU A 98 -1.42 -1.15 -8.04
N ALA A 99 -0.41 -1.32 -8.89
CA ALA A 99 -0.55 -1.37 -10.33
C ALA A 99 -0.49 -2.83 -10.81
N TRP A 100 -1.36 -3.17 -11.76
CA TRP A 100 -1.36 -4.47 -12.43
C TRP A 100 -0.65 -4.42 -13.79
N GLY A 101 -0.09 -3.27 -14.17
CA GLY A 101 0.32 -2.97 -15.55
C GLY A 101 -0.87 -2.56 -16.44
N CYS A 102 -0.60 -2.28 -17.71
CA CYS A 102 -1.62 -1.87 -18.70
C CYS A 102 -2.53 -0.71 -18.24
N ALA A 103 -2.02 0.19 -17.38
CA ALA A 103 -2.76 1.27 -16.74
C ALA A 103 -3.95 0.84 -15.85
N ILE A 104 -3.93 -0.40 -15.35
CA ILE A 104 -4.92 -0.94 -14.42
C ILE A 104 -4.39 -0.78 -12.99
N TRP A 105 -5.21 -0.21 -12.12
CA TRP A 105 -4.86 0.10 -10.74
C TRP A 105 -5.93 -0.40 -9.77
N SER A 106 -5.51 -0.92 -8.62
CA SER A 106 -6.40 -1.06 -7.47
C SER A 106 -6.25 0.16 -6.57
N LEU A 107 -7.38 0.69 -6.14
CA LEU A 107 -7.45 1.84 -5.24
C LEU A 107 -8.26 1.45 -4.00
N VAL A 108 -7.96 2.11 -2.88
CA VAL A 108 -8.62 1.86 -1.59
C VAL A 108 -9.18 3.17 -1.07
N ASP A 109 -10.46 3.17 -0.68
CA ASP A 109 -11.11 4.32 -0.05
C ASP A 109 -10.91 4.26 1.47
N TYR A 110 -10.17 5.24 2.02
CA TYR A 110 -9.89 5.35 3.44
C TYR A 110 -11.07 5.95 4.24
N SER A 111 -12.12 6.44 3.56
CA SER A 111 -13.30 6.99 4.22
C SER A 111 -14.25 5.91 4.76
N THR A 112 -14.13 4.67 4.30
CA THR A 112 -14.95 3.53 4.70
C THR A 112 -14.08 2.31 5.07
N PRO A 113 -13.41 2.35 6.25
CA PRO A 113 -12.51 1.29 6.69
C PRO A 113 -13.22 -0.02 7.07
#